data_AF-A0A380P1C7-F1
#
_entry.id   AF-A0A380P1C7-F1
#
_cell.length_a   1.000
_cell.length_b   1.000
_cell.length_c   1.000
_cell.angle_alpha   90.00
_cell.angle_beta   90.00
_cell.angle_gamma   90.00
#
_symmetry.space_group_name_H-M   'P 1'
#
loop_
_entity.id
_entity.type
_entity.pdbx_description
1 polymer ?
#
loop_
_entity_poly.entity_id
_entity_poly.type
_entity_poly.pdbx_seq_one_letter_code
_entity_poly.pdbx_strand_id
1 'polypeptide(L)' 'MMQVTGGAAKYMGDFKVAHDLIADLYEALNITVPMAIHLDHGTETDVHEALQAGFTSIMFDGSALPLDEM' A
#
# COMPACT_ATOMS: atom_id res chain seq x y z
N MET A 1 -4.39 -3.36 10.30
CA MET A 1 -3.75 -2.93 9.04
C MET A 1 -4.79 -2.24 8.18
N MET A 2 -4.37 -1.26 7.38
CA MET A 2 -5.18 -0.59 6.36
C MET A 2 -4.70 -1.08 5.00
N GLN A 3 -5.59 -1.57 4.16
CA GLN A 3 -5.25 -2.13 2.84
C GLN A 3 -5.58 -1.13 1.74
N VAL A 4 -4.68 -0.98 0.77
CA VAL A 4 -4.83 -0.12 -0.40
C VAL A 4 -4.42 -0.90 -1.63
N THR A 5 -5.32 -1.06 -2.60
CA THR A 5 -4.96 -1.64 -3.90
C THR A 5 -4.24 -0.59 -4.76
N GLY A 6 -3.44 -1.02 -5.74
CA GLY A 6 -2.80 -0.08 -6.67
C GLY A 6 -3.81 0.81 -7.41
N GLY A 7 -4.99 0.27 -7.73
CA GLY A 7 -6.09 1.04 -8.32
C GLY A 7 -6.65 2.10 -7.36
N ALA A 8 -6.80 1.77 -6.07
CA ALA A 8 -7.28 2.72 -5.07
C ALA A 8 -6.29 3.87 -4.85
N ALA A 9 -4.98 3.58 -4.77
CA ALA A 9 -3.94 4.61 -4.66
C ALA A 9 -3.98 5.59 -5.85
N LYS A 10 -4.05 5.06 -7.08
CA LYS A 10 -4.13 5.88 -8.31
C LYS A 10 -5.44 6.67 -8.40
N TYR A 11 -6.54 6.13 -7.89
CA TYR A 11 -7.80 6.88 -7.78
C TYR A 11 -7.70 8.04 -6.80
N MET A 12 -6.98 7.88 -5.69
CA MET A 12 -6.72 8.95 -4.71
C MET A 12 -5.72 10.01 -5.21
N GLY A 13 -4.97 9.69 -6.27
CA GLY A 13 -3.96 10.55 -6.88
C GLY A 13 -2.69 9.75 -7.16
N ASP A 14 -2.02 9.30 -6.10
CA ASP A 14 -0.89 8.39 -6.13
C ASP A 14 -0.71 7.67 -4.78
N PHE A 15 0.33 6.82 -4.67
CA PHE A 15 0.67 6.12 -3.44
C PHE A 15 1.06 7.06 -2.29
N LYS A 16 1.69 8.20 -2.57
CA LYS A 16 2.12 9.15 -1.54
C LYS A 16 0.91 9.85 -0.92
N VAL A 17 -0.05 10.27 -1.75
CA VAL A 17 -1.31 10.87 -1.31
C VAL A 17 -2.11 9.87 -0.46
N ALA A 18 -2.18 8.60 -0.89
CA ALA A 18 -2.85 7.55 -0.12
C ALA A 18 -2.17 7.31 1.24
N HIS A 19 -0.84 7.22 1.27
CA HIS A 19 -0.07 7.08 2.51
C HIS A 19 -0.33 8.25 3.47
N ASP A 20 -0.18 9.48 2.99
CA ASP A 20 -0.28 10.69 3.82
C ASP A 20 -1.68 10.87 4.38
N LEU A 21 -2.72 10.60 3.59
CA LEU A 21 -4.09 10.60 4.09
C LEU A 21 -4.28 9.62 5.25
N ILE A 22 -3.73 8.39 5.15
CA ILE A 22 -3.87 7.39 6.21
C ILE A 22 -3.07 7.81 7.45
N ALA A 23 -1.87 8.35 7.28
CA ALA A 23 -1.04 8.86 8.38
C ALA A 23 -1.73 10.03 9.11
N ASP A 24 -2.26 10.99 8.35
CA ASP A 24 -2.99 12.14 8.90
C ASP A 24 -4.26 11.68 9.64
N LEU A 25 -4.99 10.70 9.11
CA LEU A 25 -6.16 10.13 9.78
C LEU A 25 -5.79 9.37 11.05
N TYR A 26 -4.66 8.66 11.05
CA TYR A 26 -4.15 7.97 12.24
C TYR A 26 -3.90 8.95 13.39
N GLU A 27 -3.27 10.09 13.08
CA GLU A 27 -3.06 11.17 14.06
C GLU A 27 -4.36 11.87 14.45
N ALA A 28 -5.16 12.31 13.48
CA ALA A 28 -6.37 13.10 13.72
C ALA A 28 -7.44 12.35 14.54
N LEU A 29 -7.49 11.02 14.39
CA LEU A 29 -8.43 10.17 15.12
C LEU A 29 -7.84 9.64 16.44
N ASN A 30 -6.64 10.07 16.84
CA ASN A 30 -5.92 9.59 18.03
C ASN A 30 -5.87 8.05 18.10
N ILE A 31 -5.56 7.40 16.97
CA ILE A 31 -5.39 5.95 16.95
C ILE A 31 -4.14 5.59 17.76
N THR A 32 -4.30 4.70 18.74
CA THR A 32 -3.21 4.29 19.66
C THR A 32 -2.72 2.87 19.44
N VAL A 33 -3.44 2.09 18.62
CA VAL A 33 -3.06 0.72 18.29
C VAL A 33 -2.14 0.73 17.06
N PRO A 34 -1.05 -0.07 17.04
CA PRO A 34 -0.15 -0.12 15.88
C PRO A 34 -0.88 -0.46 14.58
N MET A 35 -0.59 0.28 13.51
CA MET A 35 -1.20 0.09 12.20
C MET A 35 -0.13 0.00 11.11
N ALA A 36 -0.25 -1.01 10.25
CA ALA A 36 0.48 -1.09 8.99
C ALA A 36 -0.39 -0.55 7.84
N ILE A 37 0.26 0.12 6.87
CA ILE A 37 -0.32 0.51 5.58
C ILE A 37 0.16 -0.53 4.56
N HIS A 38 -0.78 -1.28 4.00
CA HIS A 38 -0.51 -2.48 3.19
C HIS A 38 -0.93 -2.28 1.74
N LEU A 39 0.00 -2.51 0.81
CA LEU A 39 -0.33 -2.64 -0.61
C LEU A 39 -0.94 -4.01 -0.87
N ASP A 40 -2.19 -4.02 -1.31
CA ASP A 40 -2.95 -5.23 -1.61
C ASP A 40 -2.86 -5.57 -3.11
N HIS A 41 -2.46 -6.81 -3.41
CA HIS A 41 -2.31 -7.36 -4.76
C HIS A 41 -1.55 -6.43 -5.75
N GLY A 42 -0.34 -6.00 -5.36
CA GLY A 42 0.47 -5.07 -6.13
C GLY A 42 1.22 -5.72 -7.29
N THR A 43 1.32 -5.02 -8.41
CA THR A 43 2.32 -5.33 -9.46
C THR A 43 3.73 -4.96 -8.99
N GLU A 44 4.77 -5.38 -9.71
CA GLU A 44 6.17 -5.02 -9.39
C GLU A 44 6.32 -3.50 -9.28
N THR A 45 5.78 -2.76 -10.25
CA THR A 45 5.78 -1.29 -10.25
C THR A 45 5.06 -0.72 -9.02
N ASP A 46 3.87 -1.23 -8.70
CA ASP A 46 3.11 -0.76 -7.54
C ASP A 46 3.90 -0.99 -6.23
N VAL A 47 4.61 -2.11 -6.10
CA VAL A 47 5.45 -2.41 -4.94
C VAL A 47 6.55 -1.37 -4.78
N HIS A 48 7.26 -1.05 -5.86
CA HIS A 48 8.32 -0.03 -5.83
C HIS A 48 7.77 1.35 -5.45
N GLU A 49 6.64 1.76 -6.04
CA GLU A 49 6.00 3.04 -5.75
C GLU A 49 5.47 3.11 -4.30
N ALA A 50 4.83 2.05 -3.82
CA ALA A 50 4.32 1.97 -2.44
C ALA A 50 5.46 2.03 -1.41
N LEU A 51 6.57 1.32 -1.64
CA LEU A 51 7.75 1.36 -0.78
C LEU A 51 8.35 2.78 -0.73
N GLN A 52 8.46 3.45 -1.88
CA GLN A 52 8.93 4.84 -1.95
C GLN A 52 7.98 5.81 -1.23
N ALA A 53 6.67 5.56 -1.27
CA ALA A 53 5.66 6.37 -0.62
C ALA A 53 5.63 6.21 0.92
N GLY A 54 6.25 5.16 1.47
CA GLY A 54 6.29 4.90 2.91
C GLY A 54 5.35 3.80 3.39
N PHE A 55 4.79 2.99 2.49
CA PHE A 55 4.00 1.81 2.89
C PHE A 55 4.88 0.86 3.72
N THR A 56 4.30 0.33 4.80
CA THR A 56 5.01 -0.50 5.79
C THR A 56 4.81 -1.99 5.58
N SER A 57 3.94 -2.36 4.64
CA SER A 57 3.68 -3.74 4.24
C SER A 57 3.28 -3.78 2.77
N ILE A 58 3.67 -4.83 2.04
CA ILE A 58 3.32 -5.01 0.64
C ILE A 58 2.95 -6.47 0.37
N MET A 59 2.10 -6.68 -0.63
CA MET A 59 1.87 -7.96 -1.28
C MET A 59 2.19 -7.79 -2.78
N PHE A 60 3.27 -8.42 -3.23
CA PHE A 60 3.51 -8.60 -4.66
C PHE A 60 2.63 -9.77 -5.16
N ASP A 61 1.76 -9.51 -6.13
CA ASP A 61 0.90 -10.54 -6.70
C ASP A 61 1.55 -11.22 -7.91
N GLY A 62 2.38 -12.21 -7.61
CA GLY A 62 2.96 -13.10 -8.61
C GLY A 62 2.03 -14.24 -9.06
N SER A 63 0.76 -14.28 -8.64
CA SER A 63 -0.10 -15.45 -8.89
C SER A 63 -0.40 -15.73 -10.36
N ALA A 64 -0.16 -14.75 -11.24
CA ALA A 64 -0.25 -14.89 -12.69
C ALA A 64 1.06 -15.35 -13.36
N LEU A 65 2.17 -15.40 -12.61
CA LEU A 65 3.47 -15.84 -13.10
C LEU A 65 3.56 -17.39 -13.09
N PRO A 66 4.42 -17.97 -13.95
CA PRO A 66 4.85 -19.34 -13.81
C PRO A 66 5.37 -19.64 -12.39
N LEU A 67 5.14 -20.86 -11.87
CA LEU A 67 5.50 -21.24 -10.49
C LEU A 67 7.01 -21.07 -10.19
N ASP A 68 7.86 -21.19 -11.21
CA ASP A 68 9.30 -20.99 -11.13
C ASP A 68 9.73 -19.51 -11.14
N GLU A 69 8.79 -18.60 -11.42
CA GLU A 69 8.97 -17.14 -11.41
C GLU A 69 8.21 -16.46 -10.25
N MET A 70 7.43 -17.23 -9.48
CA MET A 70 6.78 -16.78 -8.23
C MET A 70 7.77 -16.68 -7.07
#